data_AF-A0A6B3FUS2-F1
#
_entry.id   AF-A0A6B3FUS2-F1
#
_cell.length_a   1.000
_cell.length_b   1.000
_cell.length_c   1.000
_cell.angle_alpha   90.00
_cell.angle_beta   90.00
_cell.angle_gamma   90.00
#
_symmetry.space_group_name_H-M   'P 1'
#
loop_
_entity.id
_entity.type
_entity.pdbx_description
1 polymer ?
#
loop_
_entity_poly.entity_id
_entity_poly.type
_entity_poly.pdbx_seq_one_letter_code
_entity_poly.pdbx_strand_id
1 'polypeptide(L)'
;MNQQLAGFAPTPVTARMENHGRTMLKVAMASGQDLFARTGSMVAYEGFIQYEPNPPAARQIASQWITGEGAPVMKCSGDGLLYLADYGADVVVINLNNDSISVNGTNLLAFDA
;
A
#
# COMPACT_ATOMS: atom_id res chain seq x y z
N MET A 1 -25.58 -19.61 20.56
CA MET A 1 -26.19 -18.72 19.55
C MET A 1 -25.11 -17.76 19.09
N ASN A 2 -24.45 -18.07 17.96
CA ASN A 2 -23.47 -17.18 17.36
C ASN A 2 -24.24 -16.15 16.53
N GLN A 3 -24.57 -15.01 17.14
CA GLN A 3 -25.01 -13.85 16.36
C GLN A 3 -23.79 -13.36 15.59
N GLN A 4 -23.70 -13.82 14.34
CA GLN A 4 -22.87 -13.21 13.32
C GLN A 4 -23.28 -11.74 13.26
N LEU A 5 -22.35 -10.83 13.56
CA LEU A 5 -22.57 -9.38 13.55
C LEU A 5 -23.19 -9.00 12.20
N ALA A 6 -24.51 -8.80 12.18
CA ALA A 6 -25.26 -8.44 10.99
C ALA A 6 -24.86 -7.00 10.62
N GLY A 7 -23.94 -6.87 9.67
CA GLY A 7 -23.53 -5.54 9.19
C GLY A 7 -22.24 -5.48 8.39
N PHE A 8 -21.33 -6.46 8.50
CA PHE A 8 -20.09 -6.45 7.73
C PHE A 8 -20.08 -7.57 6.68
N ALA A 9 -20.67 -7.28 5.52
CA ALA A 9 -20.24 -7.97 4.30
C ALA A 9 -18.90 -7.33 3.87
N PRO A 10 -17.87 -8.12 3.52
CA PRO A 10 -16.64 -7.57 2.96
C PRO A 10 -17.00 -6.69 1.75
N THR A 11 -16.59 -5.42 1.76
CA THR A 11 -16.82 -4.55 0.61
C THR A 11 -16.16 -5.21 -0.60
N PRO A 12 -16.94 -5.54 -1.66
CA PRO A 12 -16.38 -6.13 -2.87
C PRO A 12 -15.20 -5.30 -3.35
N VAL A 13 -14.07 -5.96 -3.59
CA VAL A 13 -12.90 -5.30 -4.18
C VAL A 13 -13.27 -4.96 -5.61
N THR A 14 -13.36 -3.66 -5.90
CA THR A 14 -13.67 -3.18 -7.25
C THR A 14 -12.42 -2.76 -8.02
N ALA A 15 -11.43 -2.23 -7.30
CA ALA A 15 -10.11 -1.88 -7.84
C ALA A 15 -9.01 -2.47 -6.96
N ARG A 16 -7.82 -2.70 -7.55
CA ARG A 16 -6.65 -3.19 -6.81
C ARG A 16 -6.24 -2.24 -5.69
N MET A 17 -6.27 -0.93 -5.94
CA MET A 17 -6.03 0.12 -4.96
C MET A 17 -7.26 1.04 -4.92
N GLU A 18 -7.88 1.19 -3.75
CA GLU A 18 -9.07 2.02 -3.57
C GLU A 18 -9.06 2.71 -2.20
N ASN A 19 -9.68 3.88 -2.12
CA ASN A 19 -9.85 4.61 -0.87
C ASN A 19 -10.81 3.88 0.08
N HIS A 20 -10.35 3.57 1.30
CA HIS A 20 -11.22 3.17 2.42
C HIS A 20 -11.56 4.41 3.26
N GLY A 21 -12.55 5.17 2.78
CA GLY A 21 -12.74 6.54 3.26
C GLY A 21 -11.63 7.49 2.77
N ARG A 22 -11.55 8.67 3.36
CA ARG A 22 -10.70 9.76 2.82
C ARG A 22 -9.20 9.60 3.12
N THR A 23 -8.86 8.96 4.24
CA THR A 23 -7.50 9.00 4.81
C THR A 23 -6.81 7.64 4.85
N MET A 24 -7.38 6.63 4.20
CA MET A 24 -6.85 5.27 4.21
C MET A 24 -6.96 4.65 2.83
N LEU A 25 -5.90 3.93 2.44
CA LEU A 25 -5.85 3.11 1.24
C LEU A 25 -6.15 1.67 1.61
N LYS A 26 -7.07 1.04 0.89
CA LYS A 26 -7.26 -0.41 0.86
C LYS A 26 -6.66 -0.95 -0.43
N VAL A 27 -5.84 -1.99 -0.29
CA VAL A 27 -5.21 -2.68 -1.40
C VAL A 27 -5.61 -4.14 -1.40
N ALA A 28 -6.08 -4.63 -2.53
CA ALA A 28 -6.25 -6.05 -2.78
C ALA A 28 -4.93 -6.64 -3.27
N MET A 29 -4.29 -7.41 -2.40
CA MET A 29 -3.02 -8.06 -2.64
C MET A 29 -3.24 -9.43 -3.25
N ALA A 30 -2.41 -9.77 -4.23
CA ALA A 30 -2.36 -11.07 -4.85
C ALA A 30 -0.90 -11.46 -5.11
N SER A 31 -0.59 -12.74 -4.98
CA SER A 31 0.73 -13.30 -5.28
C SER A 31 1.20 -12.89 -6.69
N GLY A 32 2.38 -12.27 -6.77
CA GLY A 32 2.94 -11.74 -8.02
C GLY A 32 2.51 -10.31 -8.36
N GLN A 33 1.76 -9.64 -7.49
CA GLN A 33 1.34 -8.24 -7.60
C GLN A 33 1.80 -7.44 -6.38
N ASP A 34 3.10 -7.49 -6.12
CA ASP A 34 3.73 -6.82 -4.98
C ASP A 34 3.65 -5.29 -5.11
N LEU A 35 3.82 -4.59 -3.99
CA LEU A 35 3.88 -3.13 -3.97
C LEU A 35 4.97 -2.63 -3.03
N PHE A 36 5.39 -1.39 -3.24
CA PHE A 36 6.15 -0.60 -2.28
C PHE A 36 5.21 0.34 -1.53
N ALA A 37 5.32 0.36 -0.20
CA ALA A 37 4.56 1.25 0.67
C ALA A 37 5.51 2.03 1.56
N ARG A 38 5.11 3.22 2.02
CA ARG A 38 5.84 3.98 3.04
C ARG A 38 6.01 3.12 4.29
N THR A 39 7.24 3.00 4.79
CA THR A 39 7.54 2.21 5.98
C THR A 39 6.74 2.74 7.17
N GLY A 40 6.08 1.83 7.90
CA GLY A 40 5.25 2.16 9.05
C GLY A 40 3.85 2.69 8.72
N SER A 41 3.46 2.75 7.43
CA SER A 41 2.11 3.16 7.02
C SER A 41 1.06 2.04 7.11
N MET A 42 1.47 0.79 7.34
CA MET A 42 0.54 -0.34 7.47
C MET A 42 -0.27 -0.22 8.76
N VAL A 43 -1.59 -0.26 8.62
CA VAL A 43 -2.55 -0.17 9.73
C VAL A 43 -3.13 -1.52 10.07
N ALA A 44 -3.51 -2.31 9.06
CA ALA A 44 -4.12 -3.62 9.22
C ALA A 44 -3.93 -4.46 7.95
N TYR A 45 -4.14 -5.77 8.08
CA TYR A 45 -4.23 -6.68 6.95
C TYR A 45 -5.20 -7.83 7.24
N GLU A 46 -5.72 -8.43 6.19
CA GLU A 46 -6.46 -9.69 6.21
C GLU A 46 -5.80 -10.67 5.23
N GLY A 47 -5.74 -11.95 5.59
CA GLY A 47 -5.03 -12.95 4.79
C GLY A 47 -3.53 -13.00 5.08
N PHE A 48 -2.74 -13.36 4.08
CA PHE A 48 -1.31 -13.59 4.21
C PHE A 48 -0.51 -12.48 3.53
N ILE A 49 -0.05 -11.51 4.32
CA ILE A 49 0.77 -10.40 3.85
C ILE A 49 2.13 -10.46 4.55
N GLN A 50 3.21 -10.49 3.76
CA GLN A 50 4.58 -10.35 4.23
C GLN A 50 5.11 -8.95 3.91
N TYR A 51 5.88 -8.41 4.85
CA TYR A 51 6.53 -7.11 4.71
C TYR A 51 8.04 -7.28 4.89
N GLU A 52 8.79 -6.77 3.91
CA GLU A 52 10.24 -6.73 3.95
C GLU A 52 10.70 -5.27 4.08
N PRO A 53 11.15 -4.86 5.28
CA PRO A 53 11.87 -3.60 5.41
C PRO A 53 13.24 -3.80 4.75
N ASN A 54 13.50 -3.06 3.68
CA ASN A 54 14.79 -3.04 2.96
C ASN A 54 15.18 -4.38 2.27
N PRO A 55 14.39 -4.86 1.28
CA PRO A 55 14.73 -6.08 0.57
C PRO A 55 16.04 -5.93 -0.23
N PRO A 56 16.84 -6.99 -0.42
CA PRO A 56 18.07 -6.94 -1.22
C PRO A 56 17.86 -6.39 -2.64
N ALA A 57 16.68 -6.56 -3.24
CA ALA A 57 16.29 -5.98 -4.53
C ALA A 57 15.95 -4.48 -4.43
N ALA A 58 15.40 -4.01 -3.31
CA ALA A 58 15.32 -2.58 -3.03
C ALA A 58 16.72 -2.00 -2.84
N ARG A 59 17.78 -2.76 -2.57
CA ARG A 59 19.12 -2.16 -2.51
C ARG A 59 19.57 -1.55 -3.85
N GLN A 60 19.01 -1.99 -4.98
CA GLN A 60 19.24 -1.43 -6.32
C GLN A 60 18.25 -0.31 -6.68
N ILE A 61 16.96 -0.46 -6.37
CA ILE A 61 15.93 0.60 -6.58
C ILE A 61 16.09 1.73 -5.55
N ALA A 62 16.26 1.37 -4.27
CA ALA A 62 16.61 2.30 -3.21
C ALA A 62 17.99 2.90 -3.40
N SER A 63 18.96 2.34 -4.15
CA SER A 63 20.18 3.11 -4.47
C SER A 63 19.91 4.41 -5.23
N GLN A 64 18.77 4.50 -5.94
CA GLN A 64 18.31 5.72 -6.60
C GLN A 64 17.38 6.58 -5.72
N TRP A 65 16.73 6.00 -4.70
CA TRP A 65 15.83 6.70 -3.77
C TRP A 65 16.50 7.06 -2.43
N ILE A 66 17.71 6.52 -2.16
CA ILE A 66 18.67 6.83 -1.08
C ILE A 66 19.47 8.11 -1.44
N THR A 67 18.97 8.95 -2.34
CA THR A 67 19.57 10.26 -2.66
C THR A 67 19.32 11.34 -1.59
N GLY A 68 18.76 10.96 -0.44
CA GLY A 68 18.67 11.83 0.74
C GLY A 68 17.39 12.66 0.86
N GLU A 69 16.41 12.46 -0.04
CA GLU A 69 15.11 13.16 -0.02
C GLU A 69 13.88 12.21 0.07
N GLY A 70 14.06 10.89 -0.01
CA GLY A 70 12.95 9.92 -0.10
C GLY A 70 12.49 9.36 1.25
N ALA A 71 11.17 9.31 1.48
CA ALA A 71 10.60 8.58 2.61
C ALA A 71 10.97 7.08 2.52
N PRO A 72 11.33 6.42 3.63
CA PRO A 72 11.66 5.00 3.61
C PRO A 72 10.45 4.18 3.12
N VAL A 73 10.70 3.19 2.25
CA VAL A 73 9.69 2.27 1.73
C VAL A 73 9.95 0.82 2.14
N MET A 74 8.89 0.03 2.23
CA MET A 74 8.88 -1.41 2.49
C MET A 74 8.18 -2.14 1.34
N LYS A 75 8.66 -3.34 0.99
CA LYS A 75 7.99 -4.19 0.01
C LYS A 75 6.92 -5.02 0.70
N CYS A 76 5.71 -5.02 0.16
CA CYS A 76 4.58 -5.81 0.63
C CYS A 76 4.23 -6.86 -0.43
N SER A 77 4.17 -8.14 -0.03
CA SER A 77 3.90 -9.27 -0.93
C SER A 77 2.92 -10.26 -0.27
N GLY A 78 2.14 -10.97 -1.07
CA GLY A 78 1.21 -12.01 -0.59
C GLY A 78 -0.21 -11.86 -1.10
N ASP A 79 -1.16 -12.48 -0.40
CA ASP A 79 -2.56 -12.64 -0.82
C ASP A 79 -3.51 -12.19 0.29
N GLY A 80 -4.38 -11.22 -0.02
CA GLY A 80 -5.37 -10.73 0.93
C GLY A 80 -5.69 -9.24 0.78
N LEU A 81 -6.01 -8.58 1.90
CA LEU A 81 -6.28 -7.15 1.95
C LEU A 81 -5.22 -6.45 2.81
N LEU A 82 -4.70 -5.34 2.32
CA LEU A 82 -3.75 -4.49 3.02
C LEU A 82 -4.34 -3.09 3.21
N TYR A 83 -4.24 -2.55 4.41
CA TYR A 83 -4.71 -1.20 4.74
C TYR A 83 -3.52 -0.31 5.11
N LEU A 84 -3.39 0.83 4.41
CA LEU A 84 -2.31 1.80 4.59
C LEU A 84 -2.86 3.19 4.92
N ALA A 85 -2.20 3.93 5.80
CA ALA A 85 -2.52 5.32 6.11
C ALA A 85 -1.28 6.10 6.55
N ASP A 86 -1.36 7.43 6.52
CA ASP A 86 -0.27 8.32 6.94
C ASP A 86 -0.79 9.43 7.87
N TYR A 87 -0.82 9.17 9.18
CA TYR A 87 -1.17 10.13 10.24
C TYR A 87 -2.41 11.04 9.97
N GLY A 88 -3.44 10.51 9.30
CA GLY A 88 -4.66 11.26 8.99
C GLY A 88 -4.59 12.14 7.74
N ALA A 89 -3.52 12.02 6.94
CA ALA A 89 -3.41 12.64 5.63
C ALA A 89 -4.49 12.12 4.67
N ASP A 90 -4.89 12.98 3.74
CA ASP A 90 -5.80 12.60 2.67
C ASP A 90 -5.08 11.72 1.64
N VAL A 91 -5.75 10.65 1.25
CA VAL A 91 -5.23 9.68 0.29
C VAL A 91 -5.91 9.91 -1.05
N VAL A 92 -5.11 9.99 -2.11
CA VAL A 92 -5.60 10.05 -3.50
C VAL A 92 -4.95 8.91 -4.27
N VAL A 93 -5.77 8.06 -4.89
CA VAL A 93 -5.30 7.01 -5.80
C VAL A 93 -5.27 7.57 -7.23
N ILE A 94 -4.09 7.56 -7.84
CA ILE A 94 -3.89 8.03 -9.22
C ILE A 94 -3.49 6.84 -10.07
N ASN A 95 -4.28 6.55 -11.10
CA ASN A 95 -3.96 5.51 -12.06
C ASN A 95 -3.29 6.15 -13.28
N LEU A 96 -2.01 5.83 -13.51
CA LEU A 96 -1.19 6.56 -14.47
C LEU A 96 -1.41 6.11 -15.93
N ASN A 97 -1.97 4.92 -16.21
CA ASN A 97 -2.24 4.46 -17.58
C ASN A 97 -1.07 4.71 -18.57
N ASN A 98 0.16 4.34 -18.17
CA ASN A 98 1.42 4.57 -18.89
C ASN A 98 1.95 6.02 -18.94
N ASP A 99 1.31 6.96 -18.24
CA ASP A 99 1.86 8.29 -17.99
C ASP A 99 2.88 8.31 -16.83
N SER A 100 3.55 9.44 -16.66
CA SER A 100 4.47 9.68 -15.55
C SER A 100 4.11 10.95 -14.78
N ILE A 101 4.39 10.95 -13.48
CA ILE A 101 4.17 12.08 -12.58
C ILE A 101 5.41 12.29 -11.70
N SER A 102 5.73 13.54 -11.40
CA SER A 102 6.73 13.90 -10.39
C SER A 102 6.04 14.36 -9.12
N VAL A 103 6.42 13.78 -7.99
CA VAL A 103 5.86 14.09 -6.67
C VAL A 103 6.98 14.17 -5.64
N ASN A 104 6.74 14.90 -4.55
CA ASN A 104 7.65 14.85 -3.41
C ASN A 104 7.58 13.45 -2.75
N GLY A 105 8.73 12.83 -2.48
CA GLY A 105 8.80 11.51 -1.87
C GLY A 105 8.10 11.39 -0.52
N THR A 106 7.97 12.49 0.22
CA THR A 106 7.22 12.53 1.50
C THR A 106 5.70 12.39 1.34
N ASN A 107 5.17 12.60 0.13
CA ASN A 107 3.75 12.47 -0.21
C ASN A 107 3.42 11.11 -0.87
N LEU A 108 4.40 10.23 -1.06
CA LEU A 108 4.17 8.89 -1.60
C LEU A 108 3.76 7.92 -0.49
N LEU A 109 2.53 7.41 -0.57
CA LEU A 109 2.03 6.37 0.34
C LEU A 109 2.36 4.96 -0.17
N ALA A 110 2.04 4.65 -1.42
CA ALA A 110 2.30 3.35 -2.03
C ALA A 110 2.30 3.42 -3.56
N PHE A 111 2.98 2.47 -4.20
CA PHE A 111 3.01 2.28 -5.66
C PHE A 111 3.42 0.84 -5.99
N ASP A 112 3.18 0.42 -7.23
CA ASP A 112 3.49 -0.93 -7.69
C ASP A 112 4.97 -1.23 -7.82
N ALA A 113 5.35 -2.47 -7.55
CA ALA A 113 6.74 -2.93 -7.60
C ALA A 113 7.24 -3.25 -9.01
#